data_AF-A0A2X3CMY4-F1
#
_entry.id   AF-A0A2X3CMY4-F1
#
_cell.length_a   1.000
_cell.length_b   1.000
_cell.length_c   1.000
_cell.angle_alpha   90.00
_cell.angle_beta   90.00
_cell.angle_gamma   90.00
#
_symmetry.space_group_name_H-M   'P 1'
#
loop_
_entity.id
_entity.type
_entity.pdbx_description
1 polymer ?
#
loop_
_entity_poly.entity_id
_entity_poly.type
_entity_poly.pdbx_seq_one_letter_code
_entity_poly.pdbx_strand_id
1 'polypeptide(L)' 'MAVLKNEHVIAYPTEAVFGVGCDPDSETAVMRLLELKQRPVEKGLILIAASFEQLKPYIDDSRLSDSQREAIFSCWPGR' A
#
# COMPACT_ATOMS: atom_id res chain seq x y z
N MET A 1 -8.57 14.59 -4.02
CA MET A 1 -7.55 14.23 -3.01
C MET A 1 -7.75 14.92 -1.63
N ALA A 2 -8.95 15.39 -1.27
CA ALA A 2 -9.15 16.03 0.03
C ALA A 2 -9.28 15.02 1.20
N VAL A 3 -9.80 13.82 0.93
CA VAL A 3 -10.12 12.85 1.99
C VAL A 3 -8.88 12.18 2.58
N LEU A 4 -7.92 11.76 1.75
CA LEU A 4 -6.65 11.18 2.22
C LEU A 4 -5.80 12.20 3.01
N LYS A 5 -5.74 13.45 2.54
CA LYS A 5 -5.05 14.55 3.24
C LYS A 5 -5.68 14.92 4.59
N ASN A 6 -6.93 14.50 4.82
CA ASN A 6 -7.65 14.72 6.07
C ASN A 6 -7.64 13.46 6.96
N GLU A 7 -6.69 12.54 6.75
CA GLU A 7 -6.49 11.35 7.58
C GLU A 7 -7.71 10.42 7.64
N HIS A 8 -8.48 10.37 6.55
CA HIS A 8 -9.67 9.54 6.44
C HIS A 8 -9.44 8.31 5.55
N VAL A 9 -10.20 7.26 5.84
CA VAL A 9 -10.29 6.05 5.03
C VAL A 9 -11.18 6.30 3.82
N ILE A 10 -10.77 5.83 2.65
CA ILE A 10 -11.57 5.85 1.41
C ILE A 10 -11.89 4.42 0.98
N ALA A 11 -13.02 4.26 0.30
CA ALA A 11 -13.31 3.05 -0.47
C ALA A 11 -13.00 3.32 -1.95
N TYR A 12 -12.43 2.34 -2.64
CA TYR A 12 -12.13 2.43 -4.07
C TYR A 12 -12.43 1.09 -4.76
N PRO A 13 -12.89 1.11 -6.02
CA PRO A 13 -13.09 -0.12 -6.76
C PRO A 13 -11.75 -0.81 -7.01
N THR A 14 -11.70 -2.12 -6.88
CA THR A 14 -10.59 -2.96 -7.36
C THR A 14 -11.13 -3.99 -8.35
N GLU A 15 -10.24 -4.78 -8.96
CA GLU A 15 -10.60 -5.79 -9.96
C GLU A 15 -11.58 -6.86 -9.44
N ALA A 16 -11.58 -7.17 -8.15
CA ALA A 16 -12.39 -8.25 -7.58
C ALA A 16 -13.47 -7.75 -6.60
N VAL A 17 -13.11 -6.82 -5.71
CA VAL A 17 -14.00 -6.31 -4.64
C VAL A 17 -13.75 -4.83 -4.38
N PHE A 18 -14.61 -4.17 -3.60
CA PHE A 18 -14.26 -2.83 -3.12
C PHE A 18 -13.12 -2.93 -2.09
N GLY A 19 -12.05 -2.19 -2.35
CA GLY A 19 -10.95 -1.98 -1.42
C GLY A 19 -11.25 -0.82 -0.48
N VAL A 20 -10.68 -0.85 0.71
CA VAL A 20 -10.60 0.30 1.62
C VAL A 20 -9.13 0.60 1.91
N GLY A 21 -8.77 1.88 1.90
CA GLY A 21 -7.40 2.32 2.10
C GLY A 21 -7.31 3.74 2.63
N CYS A 22 -6.11 4.13 3.02
CA CYS A 22 -5.80 5.42 3.63
C CYS A 22 -4.40 5.88 3.23
N ASP A 23 -4.01 7.06 3.70
CA ASP A 23 -2.63 7.53 3.61
C ASP A 23 -1.74 6.64 4.52
N PRO A 24 -0.69 5.98 3.98
CA PRO A 24 0.18 5.10 4.78
C PRO A 24 1.06 5.87 5.78
N ASP A 25 1.30 7.16 5.55
CA ASP A 25 2.15 7.97 6.44
C ASP A 25 1.35 8.58 7.61
N SER A 26 0.01 8.49 7.59
CA SER A 26 -0.85 8.91 8.69
C SER A 26 -1.17 7.73 9.60
N GLU A 27 -0.50 7.67 10.76
CA GLU A 27 -0.79 6.69 11.80
C GLU A 27 -2.27 6.71 12.20
N THR A 28 -2.86 7.90 12.32
CA THR A 28 -4.29 8.10 12.60
C THR A 28 -5.17 7.37 11.58
N ALA A 29 -4.89 7.54 10.29
CA ALA A 29 -5.69 6.94 9.23
C ALA A 29 -5.50 5.41 9.17
N VAL A 30 -4.27 4.93 9.42
CA VAL A 30 -3.94 3.51 9.51
C VAL A 30 -4.68 2.84 10.68
N MET A 31 -4.69 3.45 11.85
CA MET A 31 -5.39 2.90 13.03
C MET A 31 -6.90 2.85 12.81
N ARG A 32 -7.49 3.88 12.19
CA ARG A 32 -8.91 3.88 11.78
C ARG A 32 -9.22 2.75 10.78
N LEU A 33 -8.33 2.50 9.82
CA LEU A 33 -8.49 1.41 8.86
C LEU A 33 -8.44 0.03 9.55
N LEU A 34 -7.52 -0.16 10.49
CA LEU A 34 -7.39 -1.42 11.26
C LEU A 34 -8.62 -1.67 12.13
N GLU A 35 -9.14 -0.64 12.81
CA GLU A 35 -10.37 -0.70 13.59
C GLU A 35 -11.58 -1.06 12.70
N LEU A 36 -11.73 -0.38 11.56
CA LEU A 36 -12.80 -0.65 10.59
C LEU A 36 -12.76 -2.10 10.08
N LYS A 37 -11.57 -2.63 9.82
CA LYS A 37 -11.36 -4.00 9.34
C LYS A 37 -11.37 -5.05 10.46
N GLN A 38 -11.41 -4.64 11.73
CA GLN A 38 -11.20 -5.49 12.90
C GLN A 38 -9.94 -6.35 12.75
N ARG A 39 -8.86 -5.74 12.24
CA ARG A 39 -7.63 -6.46 11.86
C ARG A 39 -6.51 -6.14 12.87
N PRO A 40 -5.81 -7.16 13.40
CA PRO A 40 -4.63 -6.95 14.22
C PRO A 40 -3.49 -6.29 13.44
N VAL A 41 -2.80 -5.33 14.08
CA VAL A 41 -1.71 -4.53 13.47
C VAL A 41 -0.50 -5.39 13.11
N GLU A 42 -0.20 -6.42 13.90
CA GLU A 42 0.95 -7.32 13.73
C GLU A 42 0.91 -8.13 12.42
N LYS A 43 -0.25 -8.21 11.76
CA LYS A 43 -0.38 -8.85 10.43
C LYS A 43 0.07 -7.97 9.27
N GLY A 44 0.40 -6.70 9.53
CA GLY A 44 0.74 -5.72 8.51
C GLY A 44 -0.40 -5.40 7.54
N LEU A 45 -0.09 -4.48 6.63
CA LEU A 45 -0.95 -3.98 5.57
C LEU A 45 -0.25 -4.06 4.22
N ILE A 46 -1.03 -4.00 3.14
CA ILE A 46 -0.51 -3.97 1.77
C ILE A 46 -0.43 -2.51 1.32
N LEU A 47 0.72 -2.11 0.78
CA LEU A 47 0.90 -0.82 0.11
C LEU A 47 0.67 -1.00 -1.39
N ILE A 48 -0.18 -0.14 -1.96
CA ILE A 48 -0.45 -0.08 -3.39
C ILE A 48 0.09 1.26 -3.89
N ALA A 49 0.91 1.20 -4.94
CA ALA A 49 1.55 2.37 -5.53
C ALA A 49 1.36 2.39 -7.04
N ALA A 50 1.28 3.59 -7.61
CA ALA A 50 1.21 3.77 -9.06
C ALA A 50 2.58 3.58 -9.73
N SER A 51 3.67 3.82 -9.00
CA SER A 51 5.03 3.57 -9.48
C SER A 51 5.91 2.97 -8.38
N PHE A 52 6.96 2.24 -8.78
CA PHE A 52 7.88 1.58 -7.86
C PHE A 52 8.62 2.57 -6.96
N GLU A 53 8.88 3.78 -7.44
CA GLU A 53 9.56 4.85 -6.69
C GLU A 53 8.83 5.21 -5.40
N GLN A 54 7.51 5.11 -5.37
CA GLN A 54 6.72 5.38 -4.17
C GLN A 54 6.91 4.30 -3.09
N LEU A 55 7.37 3.10 -3.47
CA LEU A 55 7.62 2.02 -2.51
C LEU A 55 9.02 2.06 -1.89
N LYS A 56 9.99 2.72 -2.55
CA LYS A 56 11.38 2.81 -2.09
C LYS A 56 11.54 3.27 -0.62
N PRO A 57 10.76 4.21 -0.09
CA PRO A 57 10.86 4.60 1.31
C PRO A 57 10.46 3.50 2.30
N TYR A 58 9.66 2.52 1.86
CA TYR A 58 9.06 1.48 2.72
C TYR A 58 9.77 0.11 2.60
N ILE A 59 10.70 -0.04 1.67
CA ILE A 59 11.39 -1.31 1.41
C ILE A 59 12.91 -1.11 1.36
N ASP A 60 13.67 -2.11 1.84
CA ASP A 60 15.11 -2.20 1.61
C ASP A 60 15.35 -3.02 0.33
N ASP A 61 15.54 -2.34 -0.80
CA ASP A 61 15.82 -2.96 -2.09
C ASP A 61 17.33 -3.21 -2.33
N SER A 62 18.21 -2.79 -1.42
CA SER A 62 19.67 -2.91 -1.56
C SER A 62 20.16 -4.36 -1.63
N ARG A 63 19.35 -5.29 -1.13
CA ARG A 63 19.63 -6.74 -1.13
C ARG A 63 19.16 -7.47 -2.38
N LEU A 64 18.46 -6.78 -3.29
CA LEU A 64 17.97 -7.37 -4.53
C LEU A 64 19.07 -7.41 -5.58
N SER A 65 19.31 -8.58 -6.17
CA SER A 65 20.17 -8.70 -7.35
C SER A 65 19.51 -8.07 -8.58
N ASP A 66 20.30 -7.73 -9.58
CA ASP A 66 19.80 -7.19 -10.85
C ASP A 66 18.78 -8.13 -11.52
N SER A 67 19.02 -9.44 -11.46
CA SER A 67 18.08 -10.45 -11.96
C SER A 67 16.75 -10.49 -11.21
N GLN A 68 16.76 -10.27 -9.89
CA GLN A 68 15.54 -10.19 -9.08
C GLN A 68 14.76 -8.91 -9.39
N ARG A 69 15.46 -7.79 -9.58
CA ARG A 69 14.85 -6.52 -10.00
C ARG A 69 14.18 -6.68 -11.36
N GLU A 70 14.87 -7.26 -12.33
CA GLU A 70 14.33 -7.51 -13.67
C GLU A 70 13.08 -8.40 -13.64
N ALA A 71 13.08 -9.46 -12.83
CA ALA A 71 11.91 -10.32 -12.64
C ALA A 71 10.72 -9.56 -12.03
N ILE A 72 10.95 -8.73 -11.02
CA ILE A 72 9.90 -7.88 -10.41
C ILE A 72 9.32 -6.92 -11.46
N PHE A 73 10.17 -6.22 -12.19
CA PHE A 73 9.73 -5.24 -13.19
C PHE A 73 9.05 -5.88 -14.40
N SER A 74 9.40 -7.12 -14.76
CA SER A 74 8.73 -7.86 -15.83
C SER A 74 7.26 -8.18 -15.53
N CYS A 75 6.90 -8.23 -14.24
CA CYS A 75 5.54 -8.46 -13.77
C CYS A 75 4.82 -7.16 -13.39
N TRP A 76 5.45 -5.99 -13.56
CA TRP A 76 4.88 -4.69 -13.19
C TRP A 76 4.31 -3.97 -14.44
N PRO A 77 3.10 -3.40 -14.40
CA PRO A 77 2.15 -3.35 -13.29
C PRO A 77 1.58 -4.74 -12.98
N GLY A 78 1.68 -5.15 -11.70
CA GLY A 78 1.12 -6.42 -11.23
C GLY A 78 -0.40 -6.42 -11.33
N ARG A 79 -1.00 -7.62 -11.36
CA ARG A 79 -2.45 -7.77 -11.17
C ARG A 79 -2.79 -7.54 -9.70
#